data_AF-A0A816DLK5-F1
#
_entry.id   AF-A0A816DLK5-F1
#
_cell.length_a   1.000
_cell.length_b   1.000
_cell.length_c   1.000
_cell.angle_alpha   90.00
_cell.angle_beta   90.00
_cell.angle_gamma   90.00
#
_symmetry.space_group_name_H-M   'P 1'
#
loop_
_entity.id
_entity.type
_entity.pdbx_description
1 polymer ?
#
loop_
_entity_poly.entity_id
_entity_poly.type
_entity_poly.pdbx_seq_one_letter_code
_entity_poly.pdbx_strand_id
1 'polypeptide(L)'
;MDNRDDVIPHNLLALKGDEFFKWVKQFGGEMLCEILKIQLMDSVEINLNKSPNNYRYSKSIEQFALSSYTLGGKMTYQFVRLNLSPALPSVQTLNKLLSNDDLKINEAQFHFDKLQEYLNQIKVNYAFGAEDCTGVIRRINYDQTTNSFVGFITPLVNGIPIYKYYPTNSFDKLESWFSSTEKSSLLNILMIQPLPSPNNSTIPSAFLLSGYGVINTVKTLFDLTISVKWSCLYLKPKQLLLFFQDPIHLVTKWRNRLLSSTAQLRFGQQYISIEHLIDIIENSSYCKLDHGLTRSDLSPKDRQNFSSCVKITSDDMLSILAAGDDTYGTFVYLYLLKKSISAYVEKTTKINEHGIEHLSFPIHHKHKRDDLPPSLQNLDDIDQLDVEKIIADAYIEALELTDRLEISRLLRENDLSDINSLTEAVDDDDDNEFDLEEEEEEEEEKQEEDDDNDNHVNQLNDYEQINDDNIADHEDNNEYNMKTIKTNFNNMKIFDEIELSRRDSYFKMKINDSYKYVHKQSACWLLTDSNMRLSNDRLSRDIQSSRKDDNGRL
;
A
#
# COMPACT_ATOMS: atom_id res chain seq x y z
N MET A 1 -16.47 -32.41 32.84
CA MET A 1 -15.93 -31.52 33.88
C MET A 1 -14.52 -31.19 33.41
N ASP A 2 -14.22 -30.07 32.78
CA ASP A 2 -14.80 -28.73 32.91
C ASP A 2 -15.03 -28.03 31.57
N ASN A 3 -16.14 -27.28 31.52
CA ASN A 3 -16.47 -26.32 30.49
C ASN A 3 -15.41 -25.22 30.42
N ARG A 4 -14.81 -25.01 29.25
CA ARG A 4 -14.28 -23.70 28.87
C ARG A 4 -15.37 -22.99 28.09
N ASP A 5 -16.23 -22.33 28.84
CA ASP A 5 -17.10 -21.29 28.32
C ASP A 5 -16.21 -20.05 28.10
N ASP A 6 -15.69 -19.89 26.88
CA ASP A 6 -15.13 -18.62 26.38
C ASP A 6 -16.29 -17.64 26.17
N VAL A 7 -16.89 -17.19 27.28
CA VAL A 7 -17.89 -16.12 27.29
C VAL A 7 -17.17 -14.86 27.73
N ILE A 8 -16.98 -13.94 26.79
CA ILE A 8 -16.54 -12.58 27.08
C ILE A 8 -17.50 -11.99 28.13
N PRO A 9 -17.02 -11.58 29.32
CA PRO A 9 -17.91 -11.11 30.37
C PRO A 9 -18.64 -9.85 29.92
N HIS A 10 -19.93 -9.78 30.21
CA HIS A 10 -20.82 -8.66 29.86
C HIS A 10 -20.43 -7.31 30.48
N ASN A 11 -19.34 -7.25 31.27
CA ASN A 11 -18.86 -6.04 31.89
C ASN A 11 -17.32 -6.10 32.09
N LEU A 12 -16.54 -5.32 31.33
CA LEU A 12 -15.07 -5.18 31.47
C LEU A 12 -14.69 -4.61 32.83
N LEU A 13 -15.57 -3.83 33.48
CA LEU A 13 -15.33 -3.34 34.85
C LEU A 13 -15.44 -4.45 35.91
N ALA A 14 -15.94 -5.63 35.54
CA ALA A 14 -15.98 -6.82 36.39
C ALA A 14 -14.71 -7.69 36.27
N LEU A 15 -13.79 -7.38 35.35
CA LEU A 15 -12.48 -8.03 35.30
C LEU A 15 -11.68 -7.60 36.53
N LYS A 16 -11.42 -8.55 37.43
CA LYS A 16 -10.50 -8.33 38.55
C LYS A 16 -9.08 -8.11 38.00
N GLY A 17 -8.63 -6.86 38.04
CA GLY A 17 -7.23 -6.49 37.76
C GLY A 17 -7.08 -5.52 36.60
N ASP A 18 -5.94 -4.84 36.60
CA ASP A 18 -5.55 -3.74 35.70
C ASP A 18 -5.30 -4.21 34.23
N GLU A 19 -6.00 -5.22 33.70
CA GLU A 19 -5.61 -5.92 32.46
C GLU A 19 -5.61 -5.06 31.19
N PHE A 20 -6.59 -4.17 31.04
CA PHE A 20 -6.55 -3.16 29.96
C PHE A 20 -5.31 -2.26 30.08
N PHE A 21 -5.00 -1.83 31.30
CA PHE A 21 -3.84 -0.98 31.58
C PHE A 21 -2.51 -1.74 31.51
N LYS A 22 -2.50 -3.07 31.73
CA LYS A 22 -1.35 -3.93 31.43
C LYS A 22 -1.05 -3.94 29.94
N TRP A 23 -2.07 -4.04 29.09
CA TRP A 23 -1.91 -3.95 27.63
C TRP A 23 -1.37 -2.58 27.22
N VAL A 24 -1.98 -1.48 27.68
CA VAL A 24 -1.47 -0.12 27.40
C VAL A 24 -0.03 0.05 27.91
N LYS A 25 0.28 -0.46 29.10
CA LYS A 25 1.64 -0.44 29.69
C LYS A 25 2.65 -1.24 28.86
N GLN A 26 2.25 -2.35 28.25
CA GLN A 26 3.12 -3.16 27.39
C GLN A 26 3.52 -2.42 26.12
N PHE A 27 2.61 -1.64 25.52
CA PHE A 27 2.85 -0.98 24.22
C PHE A 27 3.31 0.48 24.35
N GLY A 28 2.78 1.24 25.31
CA GLY A 28 3.10 2.65 25.54
C GLY A 28 4.04 2.89 26.73
N GLY A 29 4.39 1.86 27.49
CA GLY A 29 5.11 2.03 28.74
C GLY A 29 4.26 2.58 29.88
N GLU A 30 4.85 2.61 31.07
CA GLU A 30 4.15 2.94 32.32
C GLU A 30 3.65 4.39 32.37
N MET A 31 4.47 5.33 31.92
CA MET A 31 4.15 6.76 31.98
C MET A 31 2.95 7.12 31.08
N LEU A 32 2.90 6.62 29.84
CA LEU A 32 1.76 6.87 28.94
C LEU A 32 0.47 6.22 29.46
N CYS A 33 0.59 5.04 30.07
CA CYS A 33 -0.54 4.38 30.70
C CYS A 33 -1.13 5.22 31.84
N GLU A 34 -0.29 5.77 32.72
CA GLU A 34 -0.74 6.64 33.82
C GLU A 34 -1.32 7.97 33.33
N ILE A 35 -0.73 8.59 32.29
CA ILE A 35 -1.30 9.79 31.66
C ILE A 35 -2.69 9.51 31.09
N LEU A 36 -2.85 8.39 30.37
CA LEU A 36 -4.14 8.02 29.79
C LEU A 36 -5.18 7.71 30.87
N LYS A 37 -4.80 7.04 31.96
CA LYS A 37 -5.65 6.81 33.14
C LYS A 37 -6.21 8.12 33.67
N ILE A 38 -5.33 9.09 33.95
CA ILE A 38 -5.71 10.40 34.48
C ILE A 38 -6.68 11.10 33.52
N GLN A 39 -6.36 11.13 32.22
CA GLN A 39 -7.21 11.79 31.23
C GLN A 39 -8.59 11.13 31.06
N LEU A 40 -8.66 9.80 31.17
CA LEU A 40 -9.93 9.07 31.16
C LEU A 40 -10.76 9.38 32.41
N MET A 41 -10.13 9.42 33.59
CA MET A 41 -10.79 9.80 34.84
C MET A 41 -11.34 11.23 34.79
N ASP A 42 -10.54 12.18 34.30
CA ASP A 42 -10.97 13.58 34.10
C ASP A 42 -12.17 13.66 33.14
N SER A 43 -12.14 12.91 32.04
CA SER A 43 -13.25 12.84 31.08
C SER A 43 -14.53 12.31 31.73
N VAL A 44 -14.41 11.27 32.58
CA VAL A 44 -15.53 10.75 33.36
C VAL A 44 -16.08 11.81 34.31
N GLU A 45 -15.23 12.46 35.10
CA GLU A 45 -15.64 13.48 36.07
C GLU A 45 -16.39 14.64 35.40
N ILE A 46 -15.86 15.13 34.27
CA ILE A 46 -16.44 16.23 33.48
C ILE A 46 -17.82 15.84 32.90
N ASN A 47 -18.02 14.58 32.54
CA ASN A 47 -19.19 14.12 31.80
C ASN A 47 -20.25 13.44 32.68
N LEU A 48 -19.90 12.98 33.89
CA LEU A 48 -20.83 12.31 34.81
C LEU A 48 -22.11 13.10 35.08
N ASN A 49 -22.00 14.43 35.18
CA ASN A 49 -23.13 15.32 35.48
C ASN A 49 -23.82 15.89 34.23
N LYS A 50 -23.42 15.46 33.02
CA LYS A 50 -23.97 15.95 31.76
C LYS A 50 -24.88 14.92 31.13
N SER A 51 -25.81 15.37 30.29
CA SER A 51 -26.54 14.46 29.42
C SER A 51 -25.60 13.90 28.33
N PRO A 52 -25.86 12.68 27.79
CA PRO A 52 -25.00 12.06 26.77
C PRO A 52 -24.76 12.92 25.53
N ASN A 53 -25.73 13.76 25.16
CA ASN A 53 -25.62 14.67 24.01
C ASN A 53 -24.68 15.86 24.26
N ASN A 54 -24.25 16.07 25.52
CA ASN A 54 -23.42 17.19 25.95
C ASN A 54 -22.05 16.74 26.48
N TYR A 55 -21.69 15.48 26.29
CA TYR A 55 -20.36 15.00 26.63
C TYR A 55 -19.29 15.76 25.85
N ARG A 56 -18.18 16.08 26.53
CA ARG A 56 -17.03 16.75 25.95
C ARG A 56 -15.78 15.94 26.24
N TYR A 57 -14.90 15.90 25.26
CA TYR A 57 -13.67 15.11 25.31
C TYR A 57 -12.49 16.03 25.04
N SER A 58 -11.35 15.74 25.67
CA SER A 58 -10.10 16.40 25.32
C SER A 58 -9.59 15.86 23.98
N LYS A 59 -8.74 16.64 23.30
CA LYS A 59 -8.13 16.23 22.02
C LYS A 59 -7.36 14.90 22.15
N SER A 60 -6.73 14.66 23.29
CA SER A 60 -6.00 13.41 23.54
C SER A 60 -6.92 12.19 23.65
N ILE A 61 -8.08 12.34 24.30
CA ILE A 61 -9.10 11.28 24.36
C ILE A 61 -9.72 11.04 22.99
N GLU A 62 -9.97 12.10 22.22
CA GLU A 62 -10.44 11.97 20.83
C GLU A 62 -9.44 11.21 19.96
N GLN A 63 -8.15 11.55 20.02
CA GLN A 63 -7.08 10.86 19.30
C GLN A 63 -6.93 9.40 19.73
N PHE A 64 -6.97 9.13 21.04
CA PHE A 64 -6.94 7.76 21.57
C PHE A 64 -8.15 6.95 21.08
N ALA A 65 -9.34 7.54 21.10
CA ALA A 65 -10.55 6.90 20.65
C ALA A 65 -10.55 6.64 19.14
N LEU A 66 -10.09 7.58 18.32
CA LEU A 66 -9.91 7.40 16.88
C LEU A 66 -8.89 6.29 16.57
N SER A 67 -7.76 6.27 17.28
CA SER A 67 -6.73 5.23 17.12
C SER A 67 -7.28 3.86 17.51
N SER A 68 -7.99 3.77 18.63
CA SER A 68 -8.62 2.54 19.10
C SER A 68 -9.71 2.04 18.15
N TYR A 69 -10.51 2.96 17.58
CA TYR A 69 -11.53 2.65 16.59
C TYR A 69 -10.93 2.16 15.27
N THR A 70 -9.84 2.78 14.82
CA THR A 70 -9.18 2.45 13.55
C THR A 70 -8.41 1.13 13.64
N LEU A 71 -7.60 0.95 14.71
CA LEU A 71 -6.75 -0.23 14.88
C LEU A 71 -7.52 -1.43 15.43
N GLY A 72 -8.42 -1.22 16.40
CA GLY A 72 -9.20 -2.29 17.03
C GLY A 72 -10.49 -2.63 16.28
N GLY A 73 -10.95 -1.74 15.38
CA GLY A 73 -12.21 -1.86 14.67
C GLY A 73 -13.43 -1.44 15.51
N LYS A 74 -14.56 -1.25 14.81
CA LYS A 74 -15.82 -0.73 15.38
C LYS A 74 -16.33 -1.56 16.56
N MET A 75 -16.31 -2.90 16.46
CA MET A 75 -16.85 -3.78 17.50
C MET A 75 -16.03 -3.71 18.80
N THR A 76 -14.71 -3.80 18.68
CA THR A 76 -13.78 -3.65 19.81
C THR A 76 -13.95 -2.29 20.47
N TYR A 77 -13.98 -1.22 19.67
CA TYR A 77 -14.17 0.12 20.20
C TYR A 77 -15.52 0.29 20.91
N GLN A 78 -16.61 -0.19 20.32
CA GLN A 78 -17.93 -0.13 20.94
C GLN A 78 -17.97 -0.90 22.26
N PHE A 79 -17.36 -2.09 22.31
CA PHE A 79 -17.24 -2.87 23.53
C PHE A 79 -16.49 -2.09 24.62
N VAL A 80 -15.30 -1.56 24.32
CA VAL A 80 -14.52 -0.76 25.28
C VAL A 80 -15.29 0.49 25.72
N ARG A 81 -15.88 1.24 24.78
CA ARG A 81 -16.67 2.45 25.05
C ARG A 81 -17.87 2.17 25.96
N LEU A 82 -18.62 1.09 25.72
CA LEU A 82 -19.79 0.75 26.55
C LEU A 82 -19.39 0.48 28.00
N ASN A 83 -18.21 -0.10 28.19
CA ASN A 83 -17.67 -0.40 29.52
C ASN A 83 -16.95 0.78 30.17
N LEU A 84 -16.56 1.78 29.40
CA LEU A 84 -15.92 3.01 29.86
C LEU A 84 -16.82 4.24 29.63
N SER A 85 -18.14 4.09 29.60
CA SER A 85 -19.05 5.24 29.47
C SER A 85 -19.11 6.00 30.80
N PRO A 86 -18.92 7.35 30.85
CA PRO A 86 -18.89 8.32 29.74
C PRO A 86 -17.50 8.78 29.28
N ALA A 87 -16.42 8.05 29.58
CA ALA A 87 -15.04 8.42 29.32
C ALA A 87 -14.70 8.59 27.82
N LEU A 88 -15.33 7.79 26.95
CA LEU A 88 -15.02 7.72 25.52
C LEU A 88 -16.16 8.23 24.61
N PRO A 89 -15.82 8.88 23.47
CA PRO A 89 -16.78 9.44 22.53
C PRO A 89 -17.65 8.39 21.85
N SER A 90 -18.82 8.83 21.38
CA SER A 90 -19.70 7.97 20.58
C SER A 90 -19.13 7.70 19.19
N VAL A 91 -19.58 6.62 18.55
CA VAL A 91 -19.20 6.35 17.15
C VAL A 91 -19.69 7.47 16.22
N GLN A 92 -20.83 8.09 16.52
CA GLN A 92 -21.30 9.26 15.78
C GLN A 92 -20.36 10.46 15.95
N THR A 93 -19.87 10.67 17.18
CA THR A 93 -18.86 11.69 17.47
C THR A 93 -17.56 11.40 16.73
N LEU A 94 -17.08 10.15 16.72
CA LEU A 94 -15.89 9.75 15.97
C LEU A 94 -16.07 9.95 14.46
N ASN A 95 -17.20 9.55 13.89
CA ASN A 95 -17.48 9.77 12.47
C ASN A 95 -17.50 11.26 12.14
N LYS A 96 -18.03 12.10 13.04
CA LYS A 96 -18.00 13.56 12.88
C LYS A 96 -16.58 14.11 12.95
N LEU A 97 -15.75 13.59 13.85
CA LEU A 97 -14.33 13.95 13.93
C LEU A 97 -13.62 13.56 12.62
N LEU A 98 -13.79 12.31 12.15
CA LEU A 98 -13.23 11.84 10.87
C LEU A 98 -13.71 12.65 9.66
N SER A 99 -14.97 13.12 9.69
CA SER A 99 -15.55 13.92 8.60
C SER A 99 -15.10 15.38 8.62
N ASN A 100 -14.82 15.92 9.80
CA ASN A 100 -14.35 17.29 10.00
C ASN A 100 -12.83 17.40 9.88
N ASP A 101 -12.11 16.28 9.93
CA ASP A 101 -10.67 16.30 9.94
C ASP A 101 -10.13 16.74 8.58
N ASP A 102 -9.07 17.54 8.62
CA ASP A 102 -8.27 17.89 7.44
C ASP A 102 -7.65 16.64 6.79
N LEU A 103 -7.81 15.48 7.40
CA LEU A 103 -7.35 14.19 6.92
C LEU A 103 -8.29 13.52 5.91
N LYS A 104 -9.46 14.09 5.59
CA LYS A 104 -10.30 13.55 4.50
C LYS A 104 -9.53 13.65 3.18
N ILE A 105 -9.23 12.48 2.62
CA ILE A 105 -8.57 12.36 1.32
C ILE A 105 -9.64 12.42 0.24
N ASN A 106 -9.43 13.31 -0.72
CA ASN A 106 -10.28 13.41 -1.89
C ASN A 106 -9.56 12.77 -3.08
N GLU A 107 -10.32 12.12 -3.96
CA GLU A 107 -9.78 11.51 -5.17
C GLU A 107 -8.95 12.53 -5.97
N ALA A 108 -7.76 12.12 -6.42
CA ALA A 108 -6.83 12.92 -7.20
C ALA A 108 -6.27 14.18 -6.51
N GLN A 109 -6.53 14.39 -5.21
CA GLN A 109 -5.91 15.49 -4.47
C GLN A 109 -4.51 15.10 -4.01
N PHE A 110 -3.53 15.95 -4.28
CA PHE A 110 -2.17 15.83 -3.72
C PHE A 110 -2.02 16.73 -2.50
N HIS A 111 -1.44 16.19 -1.43
CA HIS A 111 -1.28 16.89 -0.15
C HIS A 111 0.17 17.33 0.10
N PHE A 112 0.81 17.99 -0.87
CA PHE A 112 2.22 18.41 -0.77
C PHE A 112 2.50 19.35 0.40
N ASP A 113 1.64 20.34 0.64
CA ASP A 113 1.82 21.29 1.76
C ASP A 113 1.80 20.56 3.11
N LYS A 114 0.86 19.63 3.29
CA LYS A 114 0.75 18.82 4.51
C LYS A 114 1.90 17.84 4.66
N LEU A 115 2.38 17.28 3.56
CA LEU A 115 3.59 16.45 3.57
C LEU A 115 4.79 17.29 4.03
N GLN A 116 4.94 18.51 3.51
CA GLN A 116 6.04 19.40 3.91
C GLN A 116 5.94 19.78 5.39
N GLU A 117 4.76 20.14 5.89
CA GLU A 117 4.51 20.38 7.31
C GLU A 117 4.87 19.16 8.16
N TYR A 118 4.45 17.97 7.73
CA TYR A 118 4.74 16.71 8.41
C TYR A 118 6.25 16.43 8.46
N LEU A 119 6.96 16.52 7.33
CA LEU A 119 8.40 16.31 7.24
C LEU A 119 9.18 17.33 8.08
N ASN A 120 8.76 18.60 8.08
CA ASN A 120 9.33 19.66 8.92
C ASN A 120 9.12 19.38 10.41
N GLN A 121 7.94 18.88 10.79
CA GLN A 121 7.62 18.55 12.18
C GLN A 121 8.52 17.42 12.71
N ILE A 122 8.78 16.39 11.89
CA ILE A 122 9.65 15.26 12.26
C ILE A 122 11.14 15.52 11.98
N LYS A 123 11.47 16.66 11.34
CA LYS A 123 12.83 17.08 10.98
C LYS A 123 13.55 16.07 10.08
N VAL A 124 12.85 15.60 9.05
CA VAL A 124 13.38 14.63 8.08
C VAL A 124 13.45 15.28 6.70
N ASN A 125 14.59 15.11 6.02
CA ASN A 125 14.83 15.67 4.68
C ASN A 125 14.69 14.64 3.56
N TYR A 126 14.64 13.34 3.89
CA TYR A 126 14.65 12.25 2.93
C TYR A 126 13.52 11.28 3.21
N ALA A 127 12.87 10.80 2.14
CA ALA A 127 11.77 9.85 2.22
C ALA A 127 11.77 8.95 1.00
N PHE A 128 11.19 7.75 1.14
CA PHE A 128 10.87 6.89 0.03
C PHE A 128 9.46 7.19 -0.48
N GLY A 129 9.30 7.31 -1.79
CA GLY A 129 8.00 7.32 -2.44
C GLY A 129 7.68 5.93 -2.98
N ALA A 130 6.46 5.46 -2.73
CA ALA A 130 5.92 4.23 -3.30
C ALA A 130 4.62 4.53 -4.03
N GLU A 131 4.46 3.95 -5.21
CA GLU A 131 3.23 3.97 -6.00
C GLU A 131 2.81 2.53 -6.26
N ASP A 132 1.55 2.21 -5.97
CA ASP A 132 0.99 0.89 -6.25
C ASP A 132 -0.51 0.99 -6.55
N CYS A 133 -1.03 0.02 -7.29
CA CYS A 133 -2.43 -0.06 -7.70
C CYS A 133 -3.12 -1.27 -7.06
N THR A 134 -4.30 -1.04 -6.48
CA THR A 134 -5.14 -2.12 -5.95
C THR A 134 -6.47 -2.22 -6.68
N GLY A 135 -7.00 -3.44 -6.84
CA GLY A 135 -8.29 -3.66 -7.47
C GLY A 135 -9.44 -3.07 -6.66
N VAL A 136 -10.36 -2.36 -7.33
CA VAL A 136 -11.54 -1.78 -6.68
C VAL A 136 -12.84 -2.16 -7.39
N ILE A 137 -13.93 -2.14 -6.63
CA ILE A 137 -15.28 -2.30 -7.18
C ILE A 137 -15.59 -1.10 -8.06
N ARG A 138 -15.96 -1.36 -9.32
CA ARG A 138 -16.28 -0.34 -10.34
C ARG A 138 -17.58 0.39 -10.02
N ARG A 139 -17.52 1.35 -9.10
CA ARG A 139 -18.68 2.08 -8.60
C ARG A 139 -18.47 3.58 -8.68
N ILE A 140 -19.49 4.27 -9.19
CA ILE A 140 -19.52 5.73 -9.22
C ILE A 140 -20.28 6.24 -7.99
N ASN A 141 -19.66 7.14 -7.24
CA ASN A 141 -20.29 7.80 -6.08
C ASN A 141 -20.28 9.31 -6.26
N TYR A 142 -21.26 9.98 -5.64
CA TYR A 142 -21.33 11.42 -5.57
C TYR A 142 -20.68 11.89 -4.26
N ASP A 143 -19.68 12.76 -4.35
CA ASP A 143 -19.10 13.43 -3.19
C ASP A 143 -19.74 14.80 -3.00
N GLN A 144 -20.58 14.90 -1.98
CA GLN A 144 -21.30 16.13 -1.64
C GLN A 144 -20.38 17.27 -1.23
N THR A 145 -19.21 16.99 -0.63
CA THR A 145 -18.28 18.03 -0.19
C THR A 145 -17.69 18.79 -1.38
N THR A 146 -17.38 18.07 -2.45
CA THR A 146 -16.75 18.63 -3.65
C THR A 146 -17.72 18.89 -4.79
N ASN A 147 -18.99 18.49 -4.63
CA ASN A 147 -20.01 18.51 -5.67
C ASN A 147 -19.52 17.82 -6.97
N SER A 148 -18.86 16.67 -6.82
CA SER A 148 -18.24 15.95 -7.92
C SER A 148 -18.55 14.45 -7.86
N PHE A 149 -18.31 13.76 -8.98
CA PHE A 149 -18.48 12.32 -9.08
C PHE A 149 -17.12 11.62 -9.06
N VAL A 150 -17.00 10.59 -8.23
CA VAL A 150 -15.77 9.80 -8.02
C VAL A 150 -15.94 8.38 -8.56
N GLY A 151 -14.85 7.75 -8.98
CA GLY A 151 -14.81 6.38 -9.49
C GLY A 151 -14.81 6.24 -11.03
N PHE A 152 -14.88 7.34 -11.76
CA PHE A 152 -14.48 7.37 -13.18
C PHE A 152 -12.96 7.40 -13.28
N ILE A 153 -12.39 7.00 -14.42
CA ILE A 153 -10.96 7.23 -14.67
C ILE A 153 -10.71 8.73 -14.70
N THR A 154 -9.81 9.21 -13.85
CA THR A 154 -9.45 10.64 -13.83
C THR A 154 -8.42 10.90 -14.93
N PRO A 155 -8.64 11.88 -15.83
CA PRO A 155 -7.64 12.23 -16.84
C PRO A 155 -6.35 12.72 -16.20
N LEU A 156 -5.23 12.32 -16.80
CA LEU A 156 -3.91 12.70 -16.35
C LEU A 156 -3.32 13.80 -17.25
N VAL A 157 -2.64 14.77 -16.65
CA VAL A 157 -1.80 15.75 -17.34
C VAL A 157 -0.39 15.56 -16.79
N ASN A 158 0.55 15.14 -17.64
CA ASN A 158 1.92 14.81 -17.26
C ASN A 158 2.00 13.78 -16.10
N GLY A 159 1.16 12.75 -16.15
CA GLY A 159 1.09 11.71 -15.10
C GLY A 159 0.37 12.13 -13.81
N ILE A 160 -0.08 13.38 -13.71
CA ILE A 160 -0.80 13.90 -12.54
C ILE A 160 -2.31 13.95 -12.83
N PRO A 161 -3.17 13.34 -12.00
CA PRO A 161 -4.61 13.39 -12.19
C PRO A 161 -5.18 14.78 -11.94
N ILE A 162 -6.18 15.17 -12.74
CA ILE A 162 -6.87 16.45 -12.54
C ILE A 162 -7.85 16.33 -11.37
N TYR A 163 -7.54 17.03 -10.27
CA TYR A 163 -8.41 17.11 -9.10
C TYR A 163 -9.81 17.67 -9.46
N LYS A 164 -10.87 17.02 -8.98
CA LYS A 164 -12.28 17.40 -9.21
C LYS A 164 -12.65 17.49 -10.70
N TYR A 165 -12.24 16.51 -11.51
CA TYR A 165 -12.50 16.54 -12.95
C TYR A 165 -13.98 16.38 -13.35
N TYR A 166 -14.79 15.69 -12.54
CA TYR A 166 -16.19 15.38 -12.86
C TYR A 166 -17.23 16.19 -12.04
N PRO A 167 -17.24 17.54 -12.05
CA PRO A 167 -18.32 18.32 -11.45
C PRO A 167 -19.46 18.53 -12.47
N THR A 168 -20.70 18.29 -12.06
CA THR A 168 -21.86 18.62 -12.90
C THR A 168 -23.12 18.85 -12.08
N ASN A 169 -23.93 19.81 -12.53
CA ASN A 169 -25.31 20.05 -12.10
C ASN A 169 -26.34 19.62 -13.17
N SER A 170 -25.89 19.01 -14.27
CA SER A 170 -26.72 18.45 -15.35
C SER A 170 -26.72 16.92 -15.28
N PHE A 171 -27.92 16.34 -15.27
CA PHE A 171 -28.11 14.89 -15.33
C PHE A 171 -27.64 14.34 -16.69
N ASP A 172 -27.97 15.00 -17.80
CA ASP A 172 -27.58 14.58 -19.15
C ASP A 172 -26.04 14.49 -19.29
N LYS A 173 -25.31 15.41 -18.65
CA LYS A 173 -23.85 15.34 -18.62
C LYS A 173 -23.35 14.14 -17.82
N LEU A 174 -23.95 13.83 -16.66
CA LEU A 174 -23.63 12.64 -15.89
C LEU A 174 -23.92 11.37 -16.70
N GLU A 175 -25.08 11.29 -17.35
CA GLU A 175 -25.49 10.17 -18.21
C GLU A 175 -24.51 9.98 -19.38
N SER A 176 -24.06 11.09 -19.98
CA SER A 176 -23.04 11.05 -21.03
C SER A 176 -21.74 10.40 -20.52
N TRP A 177 -21.26 10.77 -19.32
CA TRP A 177 -20.07 10.16 -18.72
C TRP A 177 -20.25 8.68 -18.40
N PHE A 178 -21.41 8.27 -17.89
CA PHE A 178 -21.69 6.84 -17.67
C PHE A 178 -21.65 6.02 -18.97
N SER A 179 -21.93 6.67 -20.10
CA SER A 179 -21.96 6.02 -21.42
C SER A 179 -20.61 6.08 -22.13
N SER A 180 -19.85 7.17 -21.95
CA SER A 180 -18.61 7.43 -22.70
C SER A 180 -17.33 7.20 -21.91
N THR A 181 -17.39 7.25 -20.59
CA THR A 181 -16.21 7.22 -19.71
C THR A 181 -16.14 5.87 -19.00
N GLU A 182 -14.98 5.24 -19.08
CA GLU A 182 -14.74 3.98 -18.39
C GLU A 182 -14.67 4.19 -16.86
N LYS A 183 -15.21 3.22 -16.13
CA LYS A 183 -15.19 3.20 -14.66
C LYS A 183 -13.83 2.68 -14.21
N SER A 184 -13.26 3.32 -13.21
CA SER A 184 -12.01 2.89 -12.61
C SER A 184 -12.12 1.46 -12.09
N SER A 185 -11.17 0.60 -12.45
CA SER A 185 -11.03 -0.75 -11.92
C SER A 185 -9.91 -0.89 -10.90
N LEU A 186 -9.05 0.13 -10.81
CA LEU A 186 -7.89 0.16 -9.94
C LEU A 186 -7.84 1.48 -9.18
N LEU A 187 -7.44 1.43 -7.93
CA LEU A 187 -7.10 2.61 -7.15
C LEU A 187 -5.58 2.70 -7.09
N ASN A 188 -5.03 3.70 -7.75
CA ASN A 188 -3.62 4.05 -7.62
C ASN A 188 -3.40 4.81 -6.31
N ILE A 189 -2.39 4.42 -5.54
CA ILE A 189 -2.07 4.97 -4.23
C ILE A 189 -0.61 5.41 -4.21
N LEU A 190 -0.38 6.65 -3.79
CA LEU A 190 0.96 7.21 -3.63
C LEU A 190 1.24 7.44 -2.16
N MET A 191 2.22 6.72 -1.62
CA MET A 191 2.64 6.83 -0.22
C MET A 191 4.07 7.35 -0.10
N ILE A 192 4.33 8.11 0.96
CA ILE A 192 5.65 8.64 1.30
C ILE A 192 6.04 8.08 2.67
N GLN A 193 7.13 7.33 2.74
CA GLN A 193 7.70 6.81 3.97
C GLN A 193 8.92 7.65 4.36
N PRO A 194 8.83 8.52 5.37
CA PRO A 194 10.00 9.28 5.83
C PRO A 194 11.05 8.34 6.40
N LEU A 195 12.32 8.68 6.19
CA LEU A 195 13.43 7.97 6.79
C LEU A 195 13.62 8.41 8.25
N PRO A 196 13.94 7.48 9.17
CA PRO A 196 14.24 7.85 10.55
C PRO A 196 15.45 8.79 10.60
N SER A 197 15.34 9.85 11.40
CA SER A 197 16.49 10.71 11.70
C SER A 197 17.46 9.96 12.61
N PRO A 198 18.79 10.13 12.50
CA PRO A 198 19.74 9.46 13.38
C PRO A 198 19.48 9.69 14.88
N ASN A 199 18.84 10.82 15.21
CA ASN A 199 18.50 11.20 16.59
C ASN A 199 17.14 10.67 17.06
N ASN A 200 16.39 9.96 16.21
CA ASN A 200 15.06 9.46 16.51
C ASN A 200 14.93 7.99 16.12
N SER A 201 14.92 7.12 17.13
CA SER A 201 14.81 5.66 16.95
C SER A 201 13.41 5.22 16.50
N THR A 202 12.43 6.12 16.47
CA THR A 202 11.08 5.80 16.01
C THR A 202 10.97 5.97 14.50
N ILE A 203 10.52 4.92 13.82
CA ILE A 203 10.20 4.97 12.39
C ILE A 203 8.94 5.83 12.23
N PRO A 204 9.00 6.96 11.49
CA PRO A 204 7.83 7.79 11.26
C PRO A 204 6.76 7.03 10.49
N SER A 205 5.48 7.35 10.73
CA SER A 205 4.38 6.78 9.97
C SER A 205 4.44 7.17 8.49
N ALA A 206 4.04 6.26 7.61
CA ALA A 206 3.85 6.57 6.20
C ALA A 206 2.76 7.65 6.01
N PHE A 207 2.95 8.51 5.02
CA PHE A 207 2.05 9.59 4.65
C PHE A 207 1.39 9.26 3.31
N LEU A 208 0.06 9.22 3.27
CA LEU A 208 -0.68 9.05 2.02
C LEU A 208 -0.73 10.38 1.27
N LEU A 209 0.00 10.48 0.16
CA LEU A 209 0.13 11.71 -0.63
C LEU A 209 -1.09 11.94 -1.52
N SER A 210 -1.54 10.90 -2.23
CA SER A 210 -2.72 10.95 -3.10
C SER A 210 -3.27 9.55 -3.40
N GLY A 211 -4.53 9.48 -3.81
CA GLY A 211 -5.14 8.28 -4.37
C GLY A 211 -6.16 8.61 -5.44
N TYR A 212 -6.17 7.86 -6.55
CA TYR A 212 -7.09 8.11 -7.67
C TYR A 212 -7.38 6.88 -8.52
N GLY A 213 -8.55 6.88 -9.17
CA GLY A 213 -9.00 5.80 -10.03
C GLY A 213 -8.28 5.75 -11.38
N VAL A 214 -7.79 4.57 -11.74
CA VAL A 214 -7.11 4.28 -13.01
C VAL A 214 -7.55 2.92 -13.60
N ILE A 215 -7.00 2.60 -14.76
CA ILE A 215 -7.04 1.28 -15.41
C ILE A 215 -5.61 0.84 -15.73
N ASN A 216 -5.44 -0.45 -16.04
CA ASN A 216 -4.12 -1.06 -16.30
C ASN A 216 -3.33 -0.42 -17.46
N THR A 217 -3.96 0.36 -18.32
CA THR A 217 -3.32 0.95 -19.51
C THR A 217 -2.78 2.37 -19.29
N VAL A 218 -3.06 2.97 -18.12
CA VAL A 218 -2.68 4.37 -17.87
C VAL A 218 -1.25 4.43 -17.36
N LYS A 219 -0.40 5.19 -18.07
CA LYS A 219 0.93 5.56 -17.60
C LYS A 219 0.80 6.47 -16.37
N THR A 220 1.31 6.00 -15.22
CA THR A 220 1.20 6.71 -13.94
C THR A 220 2.35 7.70 -13.74
N LEU A 221 2.42 8.33 -12.56
CA LEU A 221 3.37 9.40 -12.26
C LEU A 221 4.83 8.92 -12.35
N PHE A 222 5.11 7.69 -11.95
CA PHE A 222 6.46 7.11 -12.00
C PHE A 222 6.68 6.16 -13.18
N ASP A 223 5.87 6.26 -14.24
CA ASP A 223 6.14 5.52 -15.47
C ASP A 223 7.32 6.15 -16.22
N LEU A 224 8.51 5.64 -15.94
CA LEU A 224 9.76 6.09 -16.54
C LEU A 224 10.14 5.18 -17.69
N THR A 225 10.38 5.79 -18.85
CA THR A 225 11.04 5.09 -19.95
C THR A 225 12.53 5.05 -19.66
N ILE A 226 12.96 3.99 -18.98
CA ILE A 226 14.39 3.71 -18.76
C ILE A 226 14.97 3.29 -20.12
N SER A 227 15.99 4.02 -20.58
CA SER A 227 16.70 3.67 -21.81
C SER A 227 17.36 2.30 -21.65
N VAL A 228 17.30 1.47 -22.69
CA VAL A 228 17.97 0.16 -22.75
C VAL A 228 19.49 0.27 -22.59
N LYS A 229 20.05 1.48 -22.76
CA LYS A 229 21.47 1.79 -22.56
C LYS A 229 21.84 2.12 -21.12
N TRP A 230 20.87 2.23 -20.20
CA TRP A 230 21.16 2.52 -18.80
C TRP A 230 21.70 1.27 -18.12
N SER A 231 22.93 1.35 -17.63
CA SER A 231 23.45 0.40 -16.65
C SER A 231 22.58 0.48 -15.38
N CYS A 232 22.52 -0.63 -14.65
CA CYS A 232 21.66 -0.89 -13.50
C CYS A 232 21.73 0.14 -12.35
N LEU A 233 22.65 1.10 -12.40
CA LEU A 233 22.77 2.23 -11.48
C LEU A 233 23.07 3.50 -12.30
N TYR A 234 22.06 4.34 -12.49
CA TYR A 234 22.27 5.68 -13.02
C TYR A 234 22.26 6.68 -11.86
N LEU A 235 23.41 7.31 -11.63
CA LEU A 235 23.61 8.39 -10.65
C LEU A 235 24.17 9.61 -11.38
N LYS A 236 23.31 10.59 -11.70
CA LYS A 236 23.80 11.94 -12.07
C LYS A 236 24.34 12.64 -10.81
N PRO A 237 25.35 13.51 -10.93
CA PRO A 237 25.82 14.36 -9.83
C PRO A 237 24.72 15.20 -9.15
N LYS A 238 23.58 15.42 -9.83
CA LYS A 238 22.38 16.11 -9.30
C LYS A 238 21.12 15.25 -9.44
N GLN A 239 21.17 14.01 -9.01
CA GLN A 239 20.02 13.12 -9.05
C GLN A 239 19.09 13.36 -7.85
N LEU A 240 17.91 13.92 -8.12
CA LEU A 240 16.91 14.19 -7.08
C LEU A 240 16.13 12.92 -6.68
N LEU A 241 16.07 11.92 -7.57
CA LEU A 241 15.24 10.72 -7.41
C LEU A 241 16.02 9.45 -7.77
N LEU A 242 15.92 8.46 -6.90
CA LEU A 242 16.38 7.10 -7.15
C LEU A 242 15.15 6.21 -7.34
N PHE A 243 15.13 5.44 -8.42
CA PHE A 243 14.03 4.54 -8.74
C PHE A 243 14.44 3.10 -8.47
N PHE A 244 13.61 2.40 -7.70
CA PHE A 244 13.81 1.01 -7.35
C PHE A 244 12.57 0.23 -7.74
N GLN A 245 12.75 -0.98 -8.24
CA GLN A 245 11.66 -1.94 -8.34
C GLN A 245 11.44 -2.61 -6.99
N ASP A 246 10.22 -3.05 -6.72
CA ASP A 246 9.92 -3.83 -5.52
C ASP A 246 10.71 -5.15 -5.52
N PRO A 247 11.63 -5.36 -4.56
CA PRO A 247 12.47 -6.55 -4.52
C PRO A 247 11.66 -7.84 -4.25
N ILE A 248 10.52 -7.76 -3.54
CA ILE A 248 9.63 -8.91 -3.33
C ILE A 248 9.03 -9.36 -4.67
N HIS A 249 8.62 -8.41 -5.51
CA HIS A 249 8.10 -8.71 -6.84
C HIS A 249 9.18 -9.26 -7.77
N LEU A 250 10.43 -8.78 -7.67
CA LEU A 250 11.56 -9.32 -8.42
C LEU A 250 11.86 -10.78 -8.03
N VAL A 251 11.96 -11.06 -6.73
CA VAL A 251 12.22 -12.41 -6.20
C VAL A 251 11.10 -13.39 -6.59
N THR A 252 9.84 -12.96 -6.50
CA THR A 252 8.70 -13.82 -6.90
C THR A 252 8.66 -14.05 -8.41
N LYS A 253 9.03 -13.07 -9.25
CA LYS A 253 9.23 -13.28 -10.70
C LYS A 253 10.35 -14.29 -10.97
N TRP A 254 11.46 -14.19 -10.23
CA TRP A 254 12.59 -15.12 -10.32
C TRP A 254 12.16 -16.56 -9.98
N ARG A 255 11.41 -16.76 -8.88
CA ARG A 255 10.77 -18.06 -8.55
C ARG A 255 9.84 -18.53 -9.66
N ASN A 256 8.94 -17.66 -10.14
CA ASN A 256 7.97 -18.03 -11.18
C ASN A 256 8.64 -18.46 -12.48
N ARG A 257 9.83 -17.94 -12.78
CA ARG A 257 10.63 -18.37 -13.91
C ARG A 257 11.15 -19.80 -13.75
N LEU A 258 11.56 -20.20 -12.54
CA LEU A 258 11.93 -21.57 -12.20
C LEU A 258 10.76 -22.54 -12.32
N LEU A 259 9.56 -22.12 -11.92
CA LEU A 259 8.33 -22.92 -12.00
C LEU A 259 7.72 -22.97 -13.40
N SER A 260 8.25 -22.20 -14.35
CA SER A 260 7.67 -22.08 -15.68
C SER A 260 8.03 -23.28 -16.55
N SER A 261 7.03 -24.03 -17.01
CA SER A 261 7.24 -25.14 -17.95
C SER A 261 7.75 -24.71 -19.33
N THR A 262 7.64 -23.42 -19.65
CA THR A 262 8.07 -22.84 -20.95
C THR A 262 9.50 -22.34 -20.93
N ALA A 263 10.11 -22.16 -19.75
CA ALA A 263 11.44 -21.59 -19.63
C ALA A 263 12.47 -22.71 -19.56
N GLN A 264 13.46 -22.68 -20.46
CA GLN A 264 14.68 -23.45 -20.26
C GLN A 264 15.69 -22.55 -19.58
N LEU A 265 16.12 -22.94 -18.38
CA LEU A 265 17.06 -22.17 -17.56
C LEU A 265 18.39 -22.92 -17.51
N ARG A 266 19.48 -22.20 -17.78
CA ARG A 266 20.84 -22.73 -17.72
C ARG A 266 21.81 -21.65 -17.23
N PHE A 267 22.84 -22.09 -16.53
CA PHE A 267 24.06 -21.31 -16.32
C PHE A 267 25.22 -22.08 -16.95
N GLY A 268 25.82 -21.51 -18.00
CA GLY A 268 26.81 -22.21 -18.79
C GLY A 268 26.27 -23.56 -19.30
N GLN A 269 26.92 -24.67 -18.91
CA GLN A 269 26.48 -26.03 -19.24
C GLN A 269 25.49 -26.65 -18.24
N GLN A 270 25.32 -26.03 -17.08
CA GLN A 270 24.49 -26.56 -16.00
C GLN A 270 23.01 -26.26 -16.22
N TYR A 271 22.17 -27.29 -16.02
CA TYR A 271 20.72 -27.17 -16.14
C TYR A 271 20.12 -26.72 -14.81
N ILE A 272 19.14 -25.83 -14.89
CA ILE A 272 18.32 -25.42 -13.75
C ILE A 272 16.94 -26.01 -13.94
N SER A 273 16.50 -26.81 -12.97
CA SER A 273 15.23 -27.51 -13.03
C SER A 273 14.51 -27.51 -11.69
N ILE A 274 13.18 -27.36 -11.77
CA ILE A 274 12.26 -27.60 -10.65
C ILE A 274 12.18 -29.08 -10.27
N GLU A 275 12.46 -29.99 -11.21
CA GLU A 275 12.44 -31.43 -10.97
C GLU A 275 13.46 -31.83 -9.90
N HIS A 276 14.61 -31.15 -9.82
CA HIS A 276 15.60 -31.37 -8.75
C HIS A 276 14.99 -31.17 -7.35
N LEU A 277 14.07 -30.21 -7.19
CA LEU A 277 13.37 -29.98 -5.92
C LEU A 277 12.26 -31.01 -5.69
N ILE A 278 11.57 -31.43 -6.74
CA ILE A 278 10.53 -32.47 -6.68
C ILE A 278 11.15 -33.80 -6.27
N ASP A 279 12.29 -34.16 -6.89
CA ASP A 279 13.04 -35.37 -6.58
C ASP A 279 13.48 -35.38 -5.11
N ILE A 280 13.96 -34.26 -4.56
CA ILE A 280 14.30 -34.16 -3.12
C ILE A 280 13.07 -34.41 -2.24
N ILE A 281 11.91 -33.84 -2.58
CA ILE A 281 10.66 -34.02 -1.83
C ILE A 281 10.14 -35.47 -1.91
N GLU A 282 10.35 -36.14 -3.03
CA GLU A 282 9.85 -37.50 -3.28
C GLU A 282 10.85 -38.60 -2.88
N ASN A 283 12.12 -38.26 -2.70
CA ASN A 283 13.17 -39.19 -2.35
C ASN A 283 13.05 -39.66 -0.89
N SER A 284 12.95 -40.99 -0.70
CA SER A 284 12.86 -41.62 0.62
C SER A 284 14.05 -41.40 1.55
N SER A 285 15.20 -40.94 1.02
CA SER A 285 16.40 -40.63 1.79
C SER A 285 16.28 -39.33 2.58
N TYR A 286 15.34 -38.45 2.22
CA TYR A 286 15.08 -37.19 2.91
C TYR A 286 13.66 -37.19 3.48
N CYS A 287 13.49 -36.58 4.64
CA CYS A 287 12.19 -36.31 5.22
C CYS A 287 11.89 -34.81 5.19
N LYS A 288 10.63 -34.44 5.42
CA LYS A 288 10.20 -33.03 5.44
C LYS A 288 11.01 -32.16 6.42
N LEU A 289 11.57 -32.72 7.48
CA LEU A 289 12.40 -31.97 8.42
C LEU A 289 13.78 -31.62 7.84
N ASP A 290 14.29 -32.43 6.91
CA ASP A 290 15.58 -32.19 6.28
C ASP A 290 15.50 -31.08 5.23
N HIS A 291 14.36 -30.95 4.55
CA HIS A 291 14.23 -30.07 3.39
C HIS A 291 13.19 -28.95 3.58
N GLY A 292 12.27 -29.06 4.55
CA GLY A 292 11.28 -28.02 4.91
C GLY A 292 10.15 -27.76 3.90
N LEU A 293 10.24 -28.32 2.69
CA LEU A 293 9.30 -28.09 1.59
C LEU A 293 8.04 -28.97 1.61
N THR A 294 7.00 -28.50 0.92
CA THR A 294 5.80 -29.25 0.53
C THR A 294 5.52 -29.07 -0.96
N ARG A 295 4.74 -29.98 -1.58
CA ARG A 295 4.36 -29.85 -3.00
C ARG A 295 3.67 -28.53 -3.33
N SER A 296 2.90 -27.96 -2.39
CA SER A 296 2.27 -26.65 -2.58
C SER A 296 3.27 -25.51 -2.71
N ASP A 297 4.47 -25.63 -2.11
CA ASP A 297 5.51 -24.60 -2.24
C ASP A 297 6.08 -24.51 -3.67
N LEU A 298 5.94 -25.58 -4.45
CA LEU A 298 6.36 -25.66 -5.86
C LEU A 298 5.19 -25.46 -6.85
N SER A 299 4.00 -25.08 -6.35
CA SER A 299 2.82 -24.87 -7.18
C SER A 299 2.93 -23.56 -7.98
N PRO A 300 2.75 -23.57 -9.31
CA PRO A 300 2.76 -22.36 -10.14
C PRO A 300 1.46 -21.55 -10.06
N LYS A 301 0.42 -22.06 -9.39
CA LYS A 301 -0.89 -21.38 -9.28
C LYS A 301 -0.80 -20.09 -8.48
N ASP A 302 0.00 -20.09 -7.42
CA ASP A 302 0.20 -18.93 -6.56
C ASP A 302 1.50 -18.21 -6.95
N ARG A 303 1.36 -17.25 -7.86
CA ARG A 303 2.46 -16.46 -8.42
C ARG A 303 2.98 -15.36 -7.48
N GLN A 304 2.25 -15.07 -6.40
CA GLN A 304 2.59 -14.02 -5.43
C GLN A 304 3.17 -14.60 -4.12
N ASN A 305 3.38 -15.92 -4.05
CA ASN A 305 3.87 -16.57 -2.84
C ASN A 305 5.36 -16.30 -2.56
N PHE A 306 5.64 -15.18 -1.91
CA PHE A 306 6.98 -14.87 -1.42
C PHE A 306 7.47 -15.86 -0.36
N SER A 307 6.57 -16.39 0.49
CA SER A 307 6.97 -17.33 1.54
C SER A 307 7.59 -18.61 0.97
N SER A 308 7.10 -19.09 -0.18
CA SER A 308 7.70 -20.23 -0.88
C SER A 308 9.06 -19.89 -1.45
N CYS A 309 9.33 -18.63 -1.83
CA CYS A 309 10.68 -18.20 -2.24
C CYS A 309 11.68 -18.39 -1.10
N VAL A 310 11.34 -17.93 0.11
CA VAL A 310 12.21 -18.06 1.30
C VAL A 310 12.48 -19.53 1.63
N LYS A 311 11.46 -20.39 1.51
CA LYS A 311 11.61 -21.82 1.82
C LYS A 311 12.49 -22.56 0.82
N ILE A 312 12.33 -22.33 -0.49
CA ILE A 312 13.15 -23.03 -1.50
C ILE A 312 14.61 -22.58 -1.45
N THR A 313 14.88 -21.42 -0.85
CA THR A 313 16.24 -20.91 -0.61
C THR A 313 16.75 -21.14 0.82
N SER A 314 16.17 -22.07 1.58
CA SER A 314 16.67 -22.37 2.94
C SER A 314 18.07 -22.99 2.90
N ASP A 315 18.85 -22.81 3.99
CA ASP A 315 20.20 -23.40 4.09
C ASP A 315 20.18 -24.92 3.98
N ASP A 316 19.17 -25.57 4.58
CA ASP A 316 19.03 -27.02 4.52
C ASP A 316 18.79 -27.48 3.07
N MET A 317 17.92 -26.79 2.32
CA MET A 317 17.69 -27.09 0.90
C MET A 317 18.94 -26.89 0.05
N LEU A 318 19.65 -25.77 0.25
CA LEU A 318 20.86 -25.46 -0.49
C LEU A 318 21.97 -26.48 -0.19
N SER A 319 22.08 -26.93 1.05
CA SER A 319 23.07 -27.95 1.46
C SER A 319 22.81 -29.29 0.77
N ILE A 320 21.55 -29.69 0.61
CA ILE A 320 21.18 -30.91 -0.12
C ILE A 320 21.53 -30.77 -1.61
N LEU A 321 21.18 -29.65 -2.24
CA LEU A 321 21.45 -29.40 -3.66
C LEU A 321 22.95 -29.26 -3.98
N ALA A 322 23.74 -28.74 -3.04
CA ALA A 322 25.19 -28.59 -3.22
C ALA A 322 25.93 -29.93 -3.28
N ALA A 323 25.33 -31.01 -2.78
CA ALA A 323 25.95 -32.33 -2.75
C ALA A 323 25.86 -33.09 -4.09
N GLY A 324 24.95 -32.68 -4.99
CA GLY A 324 24.78 -33.29 -6.31
C GLY A 324 25.43 -32.47 -7.42
N ASP A 325 26.20 -33.14 -8.28
CA ASP A 325 26.83 -32.51 -9.45
C ASP A 325 25.79 -32.07 -10.50
N ASP A 326 24.73 -32.86 -10.67
CA ASP A 326 23.61 -32.59 -11.58
C ASP A 326 22.65 -31.51 -11.07
N THR A 327 22.61 -31.29 -9.76
CA THR A 327 21.79 -30.26 -9.11
C THR A 327 22.52 -28.93 -8.93
N TYR A 328 23.81 -28.85 -9.26
CA TYR A 328 24.64 -27.68 -8.98
C TYR A 328 24.14 -26.40 -9.67
N GLY A 329 23.60 -26.49 -10.90
CA GLY A 329 22.96 -25.36 -11.57
C GLY A 329 21.78 -24.78 -10.78
N THR A 330 20.89 -25.66 -10.30
CA THR A 330 19.76 -25.26 -9.44
C THR A 330 20.23 -24.71 -8.10
N PHE A 331 21.29 -25.28 -7.50
CA PHE A 331 21.91 -24.75 -6.28
C PHE A 331 22.34 -23.29 -6.48
N VAL A 332 23.13 -22.98 -7.52
CA VAL A 332 23.61 -21.62 -7.77
C VAL A 332 22.45 -20.66 -8.00
N TYR A 333 21.44 -21.08 -8.77
CA TYR A 333 20.25 -20.27 -9.04
C TYR A 333 19.49 -19.88 -7.77
N LEU A 334 19.28 -20.83 -6.86
CA LEU A 334 18.60 -20.58 -5.58
C LEU A 334 19.49 -19.86 -4.58
N TYR A 335 20.81 -20.07 -4.63
CA TYR A 335 21.78 -19.33 -3.82
C TYR A 335 21.79 -17.85 -4.18
N LEU A 336 21.83 -17.50 -5.48
CA LEU A 336 21.74 -16.11 -5.93
C LEU A 336 20.39 -15.46 -5.56
N LEU A 337 19.30 -16.23 -5.65
CA LEU A 337 17.99 -15.79 -5.19
C LEU A 337 18.00 -15.50 -3.68
N LYS A 338 18.62 -16.36 -2.87
CA LYS A 338 18.80 -16.15 -1.42
C LYS A 338 19.55 -14.87 -1.12
N LYS A 339 20.71 -14.66 -1.78
CA LYS A 339 21.52 -13.45 -1.61
C LYS A 339 20.74 -12.19 -1.97
N SER A 340 19.90 -12.26 -3.01
CA SER A 340 19.01 -11.15 -3.39
C SER A 340 17.96 -10.87 -2.33
N ILE A 341 17.36 -11.89 -1.72
CA ILE A 341 16.42 -11.74 -0.59
C ILE A 341 17.12 -11.09 0.60
N SER A 342 18.29 -11.58 0.99
CA SER A 342 19.04 -11.02 2.12
C SER A 342 19.50 -9.59 1.86
N ALA A 343 19.92 -9.25 0.64
CA ALA A 343 20.38 -7.91 0.33
C ALA A 343 19.26 -6.86 0.29
N TYR A 344 18.08 -7.21 -0.26
CA TYR A 344 17.04 -6.22 -0.58
C TYR A 344 15.73 -6.35 0.20
N VAL A 345 15.47 -7.48 0.86
CA VAL A 345 14.18 -7.73 1.54
C VAL A 345 14.33 -7.86 3.06
N GLU A 346 15.40 -8.50 3.54
CA GLU A 346 15.60 -8.69 4.96
C GLU A 346 15.86 -7.36 5.68
N LYS A 347 15.09 -7.08 6.73
CA LYS A 347 15.19 -5.83 7.50
C LYS A 347 16.37 -5.81 8.47
N THR A 348 16.95 -6.98 8.69
CA THR A 348 17.98 -7.25 9.69
C THR A 348 19.31 -7.55 9.07
N THR A 349 19.50 -7.28 7.77
CA THR A 349 20.81 -7.37 7.11
C THR A 349 21.73 -6.36 7.78
N LYS A 350 22.26 -6.75 8.93
CA LYS A 350 23.47 -6.19 9.47
C LYS A 350 24.47 -6.51 8.40
N ILE A 351 25.20 -5.51 7.93
CA ILE A 351 26.28 -5.70 6.95
C ILE A 351 27.24 -6.83 7.45
N ASN A 352 27.22 -7.12 8.76
CA ASN A 352 27.92 -8.19 9.45
C ASN A 352 27.65 -9.61 8.99
N GLU A 353 26.49 -9.88 8.38
CA GLU A 353 26.11 -11.23 7.96
C GLU A 353 26.92 -11.70 6.71
N HIS A 354 27.82 -10.85 6.20
CA HIS A 354 28.90 -11.21 5.27
C HIS A 354 30.25 -11.52 5.97
N GLY A 355 30.25 -11.79 7.27
CA GLY A 355 31.41 -12.34 7.98
C GLY A 355 32.24 -11.32 8.78
N ILE A 356 31.68 -10.15 9.13
CA ILE A 356 32.36 -9.19 10.02
C ILE A 356 31.38 -8.68 11.08
N GLU A 357 31.48 -9.23 12.30
CA GLU A 357 30.68 -8.80 13.45
C GLU A 357 30.93 -7.33 13.84
N HIS A 358 30.10 -6.38 13.37
CA HIS A 358 29.64 -5.10 13.98
C HIS A 358 29.61 -3.91 12.99
N LEU A 359 28.43 -3.51 12.51
CA LEU A 359 28.26 -2.40 11.55
C LEU A 359 27.08 -1.50 11.90
N SER A 360 27.32 -0.19 11.88
CA SER A 360 26.33 0.89 11.91
C SER A 360 26.88 2.13 11.19
N PHE A 361 26.02 2.84 10.43
CA PHE A 361 26.41 3.93 9.53
C PHE A 361 26.72 5.28 10.24
N PRO A 362 27.71 6.07 9.78
CA PRO A 362 28.02 7.39 10.33
C PRO A 362 27.18 8.54 9.75
N ILE A 363 26.99 9.56 10.58
CA ILE A 363 26.36 10.86 10.26
C ILE A 363 27.43 11.80 9.69
N HIS A 364 27.15 12.41 8.53
CA HIS A 364 28.05 13.37 7.88
C HIS A 364 28.40 14.59 8.78
N HIS A 365 29.68 14.76 9.13
CA HIS A 365 30.19 15.94 9.84
C HIS A 365 30.77 16.98 8.87
N LYS A 366 29.96 17.91 8.39
CA LYS A 366 30.45 19.27 8.07
C LYS A 366 30.04 20.17 9.22
N HIS A 367 31.04 20.69 9.95
CA HIS A 367 30.99 21.55 11.15
C HIS A 367 30.94 20.82 12.51
N LYS A 368 32.05 20.18 12.91
CA LYS A 368 32.36 20.01 14.34
C LYS A 368 33.15 21.24 14.82
N ARG A 369 32.52 22.04 15.69
CA ARG A 369 33.25 22.87 16.65
C ARG A 369 33.68 21.95 17.80
N ASP A 370 34.95 22.03 18.15
CA ASP A 370 35.53 21.39 19.32
C ASP A 370 34.80 21.88 20.58
N ASP A 371 34.19 20.96 21.34
CA ASP A 371 33.98 21.00 22.80
C ASP A 371 32.84 20.04 23.21
N LEU A 372 33.12 18.75 23.36
CA LEU A 372 32.35 17.85 24.26
C LEU A 372 33.21 16.64 24.71
N PRO A 373 32.97 16.12 25.93
CA PRO A 373 33.90 15.26 26.67
C PRO A 373 33.86 13.78 26.21
N PRO A 374 34.93 13.01 26.50
CA PRO A 374 35.14 11.67 25.96
C PRO A 374 34.39 10.64 26.79
N SER A 375 33.14 10.33 26.40
CA SER A 375 32.46 9.13 26.88
C SER A 375 31.33 8.69 25.93
N LEU A 376 31.69 8.42 24.67
CA LEU A 376 30.94 7.62 23.69
C LEU A 376 31.79 7.39 22.43
N GLN A 377 33.10 7.20 22.63
CA GLN A 377 34.05 6.85 21.58
C GLN A 377 34.12 5.32 21.53
N ASN A 378 33.36 4.75 20.61
CA ASN A 378 33.58 3.45 19.95
C ASN A 378 32.39 3.26 18.99
N LEU A 379 32.35 4.08 17.95
CA LEU A 379 31.62 3.77 16.73
C LEU A 379 32.73 3.44 15.73
N ASP A 380 32.87 2.16 15.40
CA ASP A 380 33.81 1.68 14.39
C ASP A 380 33.33 2.18 13.02
N ASP A 381 34.09 3.09 12.41
CA ASP A 381 33.79 3.68 11.11
C ASP A 381 34.20 2.71 9.98
N ILE A 382 33.30 2.45 9.02
CA ILE A 382 33.64 1.74 7.77
C ILE A 382 34.59 2.64 6.98
N ASP A 383 35.83 2.19 6.76
CA ASP A 383 36.75 2.91 5.90
C ASP A 383 36.68 2.40 4.45
N GLN A 384 37.35 3.12 3.55
CA GLN A 384 37.40 2.77 2.14
C GLN A 384 38.00 1.36 1.92
N LEU A 385 38.92 0.92 2.78
CA LEU A 385 39.58 -0.39 2.66
C LEU A 385 38.60 -1.52 2.96
N ASP A 386 37.67 -1.32 3.89
CA ASP A 386 36.60 -2.30 4.16
C ASP A 386 35.68 -2.50 2.94
N VAL A 387 35.32 -1.41 2.26
CA VAL A 387 34.49 -1.45 1.05
C VAL A 387 35.23 -2.12 -0.10
N GLU A 388 36.49 -1.74 -0.33
CA GLU A 388 37.34 -2.35 -1.35
C GLU A 388 37.53 -3.84 -1.13
N LYS A 389 37.72 -4.26 0.14
CA LYS A 389 37.83 -5.68 0.49
C LYS A 389 36.54 -6.45 0.21
N ILE A 390 35.37 -5.90 0.57
CA ILE A 390 34.07 -6.54 0.28
C ILE A 390 33.90 -6.71 -1.24
N ILE A 391 34.26 -5.69 -2.03
CA ILE A 391 34.19 -5.74 -3.48
C ILE A 391 35.14 -6.83 -4.03
N ALA A 392 36.37 -6.89 -3.52
CA ALA A 392 37.36 -7.88 -3.94
C ALA A 392 36.94 -9.31 -3.60
N ASP A 393 36.45 -9.56 -2.38
CA ASP A 393 35.97 -10.87 -1.95
C ASP A 393 34.77 -11.32 -2.80
N ALA A 394 33.82 -10.42 -3.08
CA ALA A 394 32.68 -10.70 -3.96
C ALA A 394 33.11 -11.00 -5.40
N TYR A 395 34.12 -10.30 -5.92
CA TYR A 395 34.68 -10.55 -7.24
C TYR A 395 35.33 -11.93 -7.34
N ILE A 396 36.09 -12.34 -6.32
CA ILE A 396 36.71 -13.67 -6.27
C ILE A 396 35.63 -14.76 -6.23
N GLU A 397 34.59 -14.62 -5.39
CA GLU A 397 33.48 -15.58 -5.35
C GLU A 397 32.77 -15.68 -6.71
N ALA A 398 32.60 -14.55 -7.41
CA ALA A 398 32.00 -14.53 -8.75
C ALA A 398 32.86 -15.30 -9.77
N LEU A 399 34.19 -15.13 -9.76
CA LEU A 399 35.11 -15.88 -10.64
C LEU A 399 35.05 -17.39 -10.39
N GLU A 400 35.06 -17.80 -9.12
CA GLU A 400 34.95 -19.22 -8.75
C GLU A 400 33.63 -19.83 -9.24
N LEU A 401 32.52 -19.09 -9.13
CA LEU A 401 31.21 -19.52 -9.62
C LEU A 401 31.19 -19.64 -11.14
N THR A 402 31.72 -18.66 -11.88
CA THR A 402 31.73 -18.70 -13.35
C THR A 402 32.58 -19.85 -13.89
N ASP A 403 33.71 -20.13 -13.25
CA ASP A 403 34.56 -21.25 -13.63
C ASP A 403 33.87 -22.59 -13.36
N ARG A 404 33.25 -22.78 -12.19
CA ARG A 404 32.50 -24.01 -11.87
C ARG A 404 31.28 -24.25 -12.77
N LEU A 405 30.66 -23.19 -13.27
CA LEU A 405 29.55 -23.25 -14.22
C LEU A 405 30.01 -23.39 -15.68
N GLU A 406 31.32 -23.39 -15.91
CA GLU A 406 31.96 -23.39 -17.23
C GLU A 406 31.56 -22.19 -18.12
N ILE A 407 31.16 -21.07 -17.53
CA ILE A 407 30.79 -19.86 -18.26
C ILE A 407 32.01 -19.27 -18.97
N SER A 408 33.13 -19.14 -18.27
CA SER A 408 34.42 -18.65 -18.78
C SER A 408 34.90 -19.46 -19.99
N ARG A 409 34.67 -20.79 -19.97
CA ARG A 409 34.97 -21.68 -21.12
C ARG A 409 34.06 -21.35 -22.30
N LEU A 410 32.77 -21.21 -22.09
CA LEU A 410 31.79 -20.93 -23.15
C LEU A 410 31.97 -19.55 -23.78
N LEU A 411 32.29 -18.52 -23.00
CA LEU A 411 32.57 -17.18 -23.52
C LEU A 411 33.77 -17.22 -24.47
N ARG A 412 34.87 -17.88 -24.04
CA ARG A 412 36.05 -18.08 -24.88
C ARG A 412 35.77 -18.90 -26.15
N GLU A 413 34.90 -19.90 -26.08
CA GLU A 413 34.51 -20.70 -27.25
C GLU A 413 33.67 -19.93 -28.28
N ASN A 414 33.06 -18.81 -27.88
CA ASN A 414 32.22 -17.97 -28.75
C ASN A 414 32.88 -16.61 -29.06
N ASP A 415 34.19 -16.47 -28.84
CA ASP A 415 34.94 -15.22 -29.04
C ASP A 415 34.36 -14.00 -28.28
N LEU A 416 33.78 -14.24 -27.10
CA LEU A 416 33.28 -13.20 -26.19
C LEU A 416 34.28 -12.93 -25.06
N SER A 417 34.34 -11.68 -24.60
CA SER A 417 35.15 -11.29 -23.44
C SER A 417 34.64 -11.97 -22.18
N ASP A 418 35.59 -12.47 -21.37
CA ASP A 418 35.31 -13.03 -20.04
C ASP A 418 35.00 -11.91 -19.03
N ILE A 419 34.83 -12.25 -17.76
CA ILE A 419 34.75 -11.25 -16.69
C ILE A 419 36.00 -10.35 -16.75
N ASN A 420 35.79 -9.05 -16.97
CA ASN A 420 36.87 -8.05 -17.00
C ASN A 420 37.65 -8.08 -15.69
N SER A 421 38.95 -7.80 -15.77
CA SER A 421 39.76 -7.67 -14.55
C SER A 421 39.23 -6.51 -13.73
N LEU A 422 39.03 -6.71 -12.41
CA LEU A 422 38.64 -5.63 -11.51
C LEU A 422 39.63 -4.46 -11.58
N THR A 423 40.90 -4.73 -11.88
CA THR A 423 41.97 -3.73 -12.06
C THR A 423 41.74 -2.85 -13.29
N GLU A 424 41.28 -3.42 -14.40
CA GLU A 424 41.03 -2.66 -15.64
C GLU A 424 39.85 -1.70 -15.50
N ALA A 425 38.88 -2.01 -14.64
CA ALA A 425 37.70 -1.17 -14.41
C ALA A 425 37.92 -0.05 -13.37
N VAL A 426 38.95 -0.15 -12.53
CA VAL A 426 39.29 0.86 -11.50
C VAL A 426 40.30 1.87 -12.05
N ASP A 427 41.18 1.45 -12.96
CA ASP A 427 42.22 2.31 -13.53
C ASP A 427 41.70 3.27 -14.64
N ASP A 428 40.55 2.98 -15.26
CA ASP A 428 39.96 3.80 -16.35
C ASP A 428 39.31 5.13 -15.87
N ASP A 429 39.11 5.31 -14.55
CA ASP A 429 38.49 6.54 -14.00
C ASP A 429 39.49 7.67 -13.69
N ASP A 430 40.81 7.39 -13.68
CA ASP A 430 41.84 8.40 -13.36
C ASP A 430 42.27 9.27 -14.56
N ASP A 431 41.91 8.88 -15.79
CA ASP A 431 42.31 9.60 -17.02
C ASP A 431 41.21 10.52 -17.62
N ASN A 432 40.00 10.57 -17.04
CA ASN A 432 38.95 11.49 -17.50
C ASN A 432 39.08 12.88 -16.84
N GLU A 433 40.07 13.65 -17.32
CA GLU A 433 40.16 15.09 -17.15
C GLU A 433 38.88 15.73 -17.74
N PHE A 434 37.96 16.15 -16.85
CA PHE A 434 36.70 16.81 -17.21
C PHE A 434 37.00 18.17 -17.86
N ASP A 435 37.09 18.21 -19.19
CA ASP A 435 36.96 19.44 -19.96
C ASP A 435 35.49 19.88 -19.93
N LEU A 436 35.23 20.92 -19.13
CA LEU A 436 33.95 21.62 -19.09
C LEU A 436 33.89 22.60 -20.26
N GLU A 437 33.42 22.14 -21.42
CA GLU A 437 32.94 23.03 -22.47
C GLU A 437 31.44 23.32 -22.25
N GLU A 438 31.16 24.60 -21.97
CA GLU A 438 29.84 25.22 -22.07
C GLU A 438 29.41 25.23 -23.53
N GLU A 439 28.28 24.59 -23.89
CA GLU A 439 27.56 24.97 -25.12
C GLU A 439 26.04 24.97 -24.92
N GLU A 440 25.47 25.91 -25.66
CA GLU A 440 24.18 26.58 -25.53
C GLU A 440 23.00 25.79 -26.12
N GLU A 441 21.81 26.29 -25.80
CA GLU A 441 20.48 25.86 -26.28
C GLU A 441 20.37 25.81 -27.81
N GLU A 442 19.74 24.77 -28.36
CA GLU A 442 18.83 24.91 -29.51
C GLU A 442 17.63 23.94 -29.40
N GLU A 443 16.45 24.53 -29.51
CA GLU A 443 15.15 23.87 -29.73
C GLU A 443 15.10 23.31 -31.17
N GLU A 444 14.50 22.14 -31.39
CA GLU A 444 13.68 21.93 -32.60
C GLU A 444 12.68 20.76 -32.49
N GLU A 445 11.56 20.96 -33.18
CA GLU A 445 10.30 20.23 -33.13
C GLU A 445 10.19 19.04 -34.11
N LYS A 446 9.40 18.03 -33.67
CA LYS A 446 8.31 17.30 -34.39
C LYS A 446 8.55 16.13 -35.38
N GLN A 447 7.52 15.27 -35.34
CA GLN A 447 6.95 14.27 -36.27
C GLN A 447 7.51 12.83 -36.18
N GLU A 448 6.75 11.82 -35.71
CA GLU A 448 5.46 11.18 -36.11
C GLU A 448 5.65 9.92 -36.97
N GLU A 449 4.71 8.96 -36.80
CA GLU A 449 4.47 7.70 -37.53
C GLU A 449 5.31 6.47 -37.10
N ASP A 450 4.82 5.24 -37.05
CA ASP A 450 3.48 4.64 -36.95
C ASP A 450 3.66 3.13 -36.64
N ASP A 451 2.57 2.53 -36.15
CA ASP A 451 2.08 1.16 -36.39
C ASP A 451 2.54 -0.12 -35.64
N ASP A 452 1.50 -0.95 -35.50
CA ASP A 452 1.36 -2.39 -35.25
C ASP A 452 1.37 -2.92 -33.80
N ASN A 453 0.17 -3.20 -33.25
CA ASN A 453 -0.62 -4.45 -33.37
C ASN A 453 0.00 -5.65 -32.65
N ASP A 454 -0.62 -6.13 -31.57
CA ASP A 454 -1.18 -7.49 -31.58
C ASP A 454 -2.16 -7.82 -30.46
N ASN A 455 -3.04 -8.76 -30.80
CA ASN A 455 -4.32 -9.12 -30.21
C ASN A 455 -4.30 -10.25 -29.16
N HIS A 456 -5.44 -10.35 -28.44
CA HIS A 456 -6.09 -11.57 -27.92
C HIS A 456 -5.57 -12.21 -26.59
N VAL A 457 -6.35 -12.86 -25.70
CA VAL A 457 -7.80 -13.06 -25.47
C VAL A 457 -8.00 -13.66 -24.05
N ASN A 458 -9.12 -13.26 -23.42
CA ASN A 458 -9.96 -13.88 -22.37
C ASN A 458 -9.54 -15.18 -21.63
N GLN A 459 -9.81 -15.27 -20.32
CA GLN A 459 -11.05 -15.87 -19.75
C GLN A 459 -11.00 -16.07 -18.21
N LEU A 460 -12.01 -15.49 -17.53
CA LEU A 460 -12.95 -16.07 -16.54
C LEU A 460 -12.36 -16.73 -15.26
N ASN A 461 -12.61 -16.17 -14.08
CA ASN A 461 -13.77 -16.32 -13.18
C ASN A 461 -13.35 -17.12 -11.94
N ASP A 462 -13.51 -16.54 -10.75
CA ASP A 462 -14.40 -17.10 -9.73
C ASP A 462 -14.70 -16.03 -8.67
N TYR A 463 -16.00 -15.82 -8.44
CA TYR A 463 -16.56 -14.89 -7.48
C TYR A 463 -16.68 -15.58 -6.12
N GLU A 464 -16.10 -14.99 -5.07
CA GLU A 464 -16.58 -15.18 -3.71
C GLU A 464 -17.36 -13.93 -3.27
N GLN A 465 -18.63 -14.15 -2.92
CA GLN A 465 -19.53 -13.15 -2.35
C GLN A 465 -19.05 -12.75 -0.96
N ILE A 466 -18.48 -11.54 -0.85
CA ILE A 466 -18.31 -10.87 0.44
C ILE A 466 -19.58 -10.05 0.71
N ASN A 467 -20.23 -10.34 1.84
CA ASN A 467 -21.36 -9.58 2.36
C ASN A 467 -20.91 -8.17 2.76
N ASP A 468 -21.38 -7.18 2.00
CA ASP A 468 -21.07 -5.76 2.15
C ASP A 468 -22.05 -5.10 3.15
N ASP A 469 -21.98 -5.54 4.40
CA ASP A 469 -22.62 -4.87 5.53
C ASP A 469 -21.73 -3.68 5.93
N ASN A 470 -21.91 -2.49 5.34
CA ASN A 470 -21.70 -1.16 5.98
C ASN A 470 -21.72 0.00 4.96
N ILE A 471 -22.75 0.08 4.11
CA ILE A 471 -23.20 1.39 3.61
C ILE A 471 -24.46 1.75 4.39
N ALA A 472 -24.23 2.17 5.63
CA ALA A 472 -25.17 3.04 6.29
C ALA A 472 -25.11 4.37 5.53
N ASP A 473 -26.05 4.55 4.60
CA ASP A 473 -26.49 5.88 4.20
C ASP A 473 -26.59 6.71 5.48
N HIS A 474 -25.73 7.73 5.62
CA HIS A 474 -25.91 8.78 6.59
C HIS A 474 -27.17 9.55 6.16
N GLU A 475 -28.34 8.94 6.38
CA GLU A 475 -29.58 9.69 6.50
C GLU A 475 -29.38 10.56 7.74
N ASP A 476 -29.10 11.84 7.51
CA ASP A 476 -29.38 12.89 8.48
C ASP A 476 -30.77 12.61 9.05
N ASN A 477 -30.84 12.12 10.29
CA ASN A 477 -32.08 11.90 11.05
C ASN A 477 -32.81 13.22 11.40
N ASN A 478 -32.54 14.28 10.64
CA ASN A 478 -33.24 15.54 10.70
C ASN A 478 -34.28 15.54 9.58
N GLU A 479 -35.42 14.95 9.89
CA GLU A 479 -36.66 14.97 9.10
C GLU A 479 -37.20 16.41 9.03
N TYR A 480 -36.53 17.28 8.27
CA TYR A 480 -36.99 18.64 7.95
C TYR A 480 -37.71 18.67 6.60
N ASN A 481 -39.00 18.96 6.65
CA ASN A 481 -39.89 19.58 5.64
C ASN A 481 -39.51 19.54 4.14
N MET A 482 -39.10 18.40 3.58
CA MET A 482 -39.14 18.21 2.13
C MET A 482 -40.57 17.82 1.72
N LYS A 483 -41.23 18.64 0.90
CA LYS A 483 -42.56 18.34 0.37
C LYS A 483 -42.43 17.50 -0.90
N THR A 484 -42.98 16.30 -0.86
CA THR A 484 -43.13 15.44 -2.04
C THR A 484 -44.58 15.00 -2.17
N ILE A 485 -45.21 15.22 -3.32
CA ILE A 485 -46.42 14.48 -3.66
C ILE A 485 -45.94 13.14 -4.26
N LYS A 486 -46.03 12.04 -3.51
CA LYS A 486 -45.61 10.69 -3.97
C LYS A 486 -46.41 10.32 -5.23
N THR A 487 -45.84 10.56 -6.41
CA THR A 487 -46.36 10.05 -7.69
C THR A 487 -45.38 9.01 -8.23
N ASN A 488 -45.79 7.74 -8.15
CA ASN A 488 -45.21 6.53 -8.74
C ASN A 488 -44.04 6.73 -9.74
N PHE A 489 -42.83 6.84 -9.22
CA PHE A 489 -41.60 6.49 -9.94
C PHE A 489 -40.99 5.36 -9.13
N ASN A 490 -41.10 4.11 -9.61
CA ASN A 490 -40.57 2.86 -9.03
C ASN A 490 -39.63 3.04 -7.81
N ASN A 491 -40.19 3.37 -6.64
CA ASN A 491 -39.47 3.56 -5.38
C ASN A 491 -38.28 4.56 -5.40
N MET A 492 -38.28 5.57 -6.28
CA MET A 492 -37.26 6.62 -6.29
C MET A 492 -37.75 7.88 -5.56
N LYS A 493 -36.94 8.40 -4.62
CA LYS A 493 -37.21 9.66 -3.91
C LYS A 493 -36.99 10.84 -4.88
N ILE A 494 -38.10 11.41 -5.39
CA ILE A 494 -38.13 12.59 -6.25
C ILE A 494 -38.82 13.72 -5.50
N PHE A 495 -38.30 14.94 -5.62
CA PHE A 495 -38.79 16.10 -4.90
C PHE A 495 -39.37 17.18 -5.82
N ASP A 496 -40.47 17.80 -5.41
CA ASP A 496 -41.07 18.94 -6.12
C ASP A 496 -40.28 20.23 -5.84
N GLU A 497 -39.85 20.37 -4.59
CA GLU A 497 -39.09 21.51 -4.08
C GLU A 497 -37.98 21.00 -3.16
N ILE A 498 -36.87 21.72 -3.14
CA ILE A 498 -35.73 21.46 -2.26
C ILE A 498 -35.27 22.76 -1.62
N GLU A 499 -34.64 22.65 -0.45
CA GLU A 499 -34.01 23.80 0.21
C GLU A 499 -32.87 24.36 -0.66
N LEU A 500 -32.76 25.69 -0.72
CA LEU A 500 -31.72 26.37 -1.50
C LEU A 500 -30.29 25.97 -1.08
N SER A 501 -30.10 25.68 0.21
CA SER A 501 -28.82 25.23 0.79
C SER A 501 -28.35 23.87 0.25
N ARG A 502 -29.28 23.03 -0.22
CA ARG A 502 -29.01 21.67 -0.72
C ARG A 502 -29.03 21.57 -2.23
N ARG A 503 -29.20 22.68 -2.95
CA ARG A 503 -29.40 22.69 -4.40
C ARG A 503 -28.31 21.96 -5.19
N ASP A 504 -27.06 22.03 -4.73
CA ASP A 504 -25.93 21.38 -5.39
C ASP A 504 -25.96 19.85 -5.28
N SER A 505 -26.66 19.28 -4.29
CA SER A 505 -26.80 17.83 -4.13
C SER A 505 -27.89 17.21 -5.01
N TYR A 506 -28.60 18.01 -5.82
CA TYR A 506 -29.72 17.56 -6.62
C TYR A 506 -29.59 17.98 -8.07
N PHE A 507 -30.06 17.11 -8.97
CA PHE A 507 -30.34 17.46 -10.36
C PHE A 507 -31.75 18.00 -10.50
N LYS A 508 -31.91 19.09 -11.25
CA LYS A 508 -33.23 19.57 -11.68
C LYS A 508 -33.56 18.96 -13.04
N MET A 509 -34.61 18.15 -13.10
CA MET A 509 -34.99 17.38 -14.29
C MET A 509 -36.43 17.69 -14.69
N LYS A 510 -36.76 17.65 -15.99
CA LYS A 510 -38.13 17.81 -16.48
C LYS A 510 -38.77 16.42 -16.63
N ILE A 511 -39.80 16.14 -15.82
CA ILE A 511 -40.54 14.88 -15.80
C ILE A 511 -42.03 15.19 -15.98
N ASN A 512 -42.66 14.64 -17.02
CA ASN A 512 -44.09 14.86 -17.34
C ASN A 512 -44.47 16.36 -17.33
N ASP A 513 -43.68 17.19 -18.01
CA ASP A 513 -43.81 18.65 -18.06
C ASP A 513 -43.63 19.44 -16.76
N SER A 514 -43.38 18.76 -15.65
CA SER A 514 -43.04 19.38 -14.38
C SER A 514 -41.54 19.28 -14.08
N TYR A 515 -40.96 20.31 -13.44
CA TYR A 515 -39.61 20.19 -12.93
C TYR A 515 -39.62 19.45 -11.60
N LYS A 516 -38.71 18.50 -11.46
CA LYS A 516 -38.48 17.69 -10.27
C LYS A 516 -37.01 17.70 -9.90
N TYR A 517 -36.70 17.33 -8.67
CA TYR A 517 -35.35 17.24 -8.14
C TYR A 517 -35.02 15.81 -7.74
N VAL A 518 -33.89 15.31 -8.21
CA VAL A 518 -33.37 13.97 -7.91
C VAL A 518 -32.01 14.11 -7.25
N HIS A 519 -31.79 13.44 -6.12
CA HIS A 519 -30.49 13.50 -5.45
C HIS A 519 -29.41 12.86 -6.34
N LYS A 520 -28.23 13.48 -6.41
CA LYS A 520 -27.15 13.05 -7.31
C LYS A 520 -26.67 11.62 -7.03
N GLN A 521 -26.61 11.21 -5.76
CA GLN A 521 -26.30 9.82 -5.40
C GLN A 521 -27.36 8.82 -5.93
N SER A 522 -28.64 9.22 -5.93
CA SER A 522 -29.72 8.38 -6.49
C SER A 522 -29.60 8.25 -8.00
N ALA A 523 -29.17 9.33 -8.68
CA ALA A 523 -28.87 9.29 -10.11
C ALA A 523 -27.69 8.37 -10.46
N CYS A 524 -26.60 8.37 -9.68
CA CYS A 524 -25.50 7.40 -9.87
C CYS A 524 -25.99 5.96 -9.83
N TRP A 525 -26.84 5.66 -8.85
CA TRP A 525 -27.40 4.32 -8.69
C TRP A 525 -28.28 3.92 -9.89
N LEU A 526 -29.15 4.83 -10.35
CA LEU A 526 -30.00 4.61 -11.53
C LEU A 526 -29.20 4.23 -12.78
N LEU A 527 -28.06 4.88 -12.99
CA LEU A 527 -27.20 4.67 -14.16
C LEU A 527 -26.26 3.47 -14.03
N THR A 528 -26.03 2.96 -12.81
CA THR A 528 -25.05 1.88 -12.58
C THR A 528 -25.57 0.51 -12.99
N ASP A 529 -26.83 0.19 -12.67
CA ASP A 529 -27.28 -1.20 -12.71
C ASP A 529 -27.92 -1.62 -14.04
N SER A 530 -28.28 -0.69 -14.96
CA SER A 530 -29.15 -0.95 -16.14
C SER A 530 -30.45 -1.74 -15.84
N ASN A 531 -30.66 -2.08 -14.58
CA ASN A 531 -31.73 -2.82 -13.96
C ASN A 531 -32.35 -1.84 -12.97
N MET A 532 -33.61 -1.46 -13.20
CA MET A 532 -34.39 -0.59 -12.29
C MET A 532 -34.74 -1.29 -10.96
N ARG A 533 -33.85 -2.10 -10.39
CA ARG A 533 -34.11 -2.91 -9.18
C ARG A 533 -33.25 -2.43 -8.04
N LEU A 534 -33.88 -1.79 -7.04
CA LEU A 534 -33.27 -1.49 -5.75
C LEU A 534 -32.55 -2.73 -5.21
N SER A 535 -31.36 -2.53 -4.60
CA SER A 535 -30.71 -3.61 -3.86
C SER A 535 -31.67 -4.19 -2.83
N ASN A 536 -31.59 -5.49 -2.57
CA ASN A 536 -32.51 -6.17 -1.65
C ASN A 536 -32.57 -5.48 -0.28
N ASP A 537 -31.44 -4.94 0.20
CA ASP A 537 -31.38 -4.17 1.44
C ASP A 537 -32.19 -2.87 1.36
N ARG A 538 -31.99 -2.03 0.33
CA ARG A 538 -32.77 -0.79 0.16
C ARG A 538 -34.25 -1.06 -0.04
N LEU A 539 -34.59 -2.09 -0.81
CA LEU A 539 -35.98 -2.53 -0.97
C LEU A 539 -36.59 -2.93 0.38
N SER A 540 -35.82 -3.62 1.22
CA SER A 540 -36.27 -4.03 2.56
C SER A 540 -36.50 -2.82 3.49
N ARG A 541 -35.62 -1.81 3.45
CA ARG A 541 -35.77 -0.57 4.22
C ARG A 541 -36.99 0.23 3.76
N ASP A 542 -37.19 0.34 2.44
CA ASP A 542 -38.38 1.00 1.88
C ASP A 542 -39.67 0.28 2.29
N ILE A 543 -39.71 -1.06 2.19
CA ILE A 543 -40.85 -1.88 2.65
C ILE A 543 -41.10 -1.70 4.16
N GLN A 544 -40.05 -1.59 4.97
CA GLN A 544 -40.18 -1.35 6.41
C GLN A 544 -40.70 0.05 6.71
N SER A 545 -40.27 1.06 5.95
CA SER A 545 -40.74 2.45 6.10
C SER A 545 -42.22 2.61 5.69
N SER A 546 -42.64 1.99 4.59
CA SER A 546 -44.04 2.04 4.14
C SER A 546 -44.99 1.34 5.11
N ARG A 547 -44.53 0.28 5.79
CA ARG A 547 -45.30 -0.40 6.85
C ARG A 547 -45.47 0.44 8.12
N LYS A 548 -44.57 1.39 8.40
CA LYS A 548 -44.72 2.31 9.54
C LYS A 548 -45.74 3.40 9.25
N ASP A 549 -45.82 3.89 8.01
CA ASP A 549 -46.80 4.89 7.58
C ASP A 549 -48.25 4.34 7.64
N ASP A 550 -48.44 3.06 7.30
CA ASP A 550 -49.77 2.42 7.33
C ASP A 550 -50.27 2.12 8.75
N ASN A 551 -49.37 1.86 9.71
CA ASN A 551 -49.73 1.63 11.12
C ASN A 551 -49.99 2.93 11.91
N GLY A 552 -49.77 4.10 11.32
CA GLY A 552 -50.14 5.41 11.87
C GLY A 552 -51.55 5.88 11.47
N ARG A 553 -52.28 5.07 10.68
CA ARG A 553 -53.68 5.30 10.30
C ARG A 553 -54.58 4.14 10.79
N LEU A 554 -54.59 3.91 12.10
CA LEU A 554 -55.67 3.22 12.79
C LEU A 554 -55.99 3.92 14.10
#